data_AF-A0A3P7NRZ1-F1
#
_entry.id   AF-A0A3P7NRZ1-F1
#
_cell.length_a   1.000
_cell.length_b   1.000
_cell.length_c   1.000
_cell.angle_alpha   90.00
_cell.angle_beta   90.00
_cell.angle_gamma   90.00
#
_symmetry.space_group_name_H-M   'P 1'
#
loop_
_entity.id
_entity.type
_entity.pdbx_description
1 polymer ?
#
loop_
_entity_poly.entity_id
_entity_poly.type
_entity_poly.pdbx_seq_one_letter_code
_entity_poly.pdbx_strand_id
1 'polypeptide(L)'
;MFDPKDGRISTDLRTLVQRILNASVVSAVPGITKAFVDKSDPKNWVFRVEGINVMELMRYPDVFALNKLYTNHVTVMQQHYGIEAARACLQREVSGVFGHYGIYVNPRHLGLVTDYLTKTGVYRAFNRRTMDFHPSPMQRVTFETATGVLKTIIQDDLVENMVSPSGSLVPGQLAHGYGTTCFDLLSRLTV
;
A
#
# COMPACT_ATOMS: atom_id res chain seq x y z
N MET A 1 -11.84 -32.70 -31.22
CA MET A 1 -12.90 -32.97 -32.22
C MET A 1 -12.87 -34.47 -32.48
N PHE A 2 -13.86 -35.21 -31.96
CA PHE A 2 -13.93 -36.68 -32.00
C PHE A 2 -14.48 -37.13 -33.36
N ASP A 3 -13.81 -38.09 -34.02
CA ASP A 3 -14.36 -38.79 -35.18
C ASP A 3 -14.95 -40.13 -34.71
N PRO A 4 -16.28 -40.38 -34.83
CA PRO A 4 -16.94 -41.54 -34.23
C PRO A 4 -16.66 -42.90 -34.90
N LYS A 5 -15.92 -42.94 -36.02
CA LYS A 5 -15.73 -44.17 -36.82
C LYS A 5 -14.45 -44.95 -36.52
N ASP A 6 -13.44 -44.28 -35.97
CA ASP A 6 -12.23 -44.91 -35.48
C ASP A 6 -12.20 -44.71 -33.96
N GLY A 7 -12.34 -45.79 -33.19
CA GLY A 7 -12.33 -45.76 -31.71
C GLY A 7 -10.99 -45.33 -31.07
N ARG A 8 -10.22 -44.47 -31.74
CA ARG A 8 -8.95 -43.91 -31.30
C ARG A 8 -9.11 -42.42 -31.07
N ILE A 9 -8.88 -41.99 -29.84
CA ILE A 9 -8.69 -40.59 -29.51
C ILE A 9 -7.46 -40.13 -30.31
N SER A 10 -7.68 -39.38 -31.39
CA SER A 10 -6.59 -38.75 -32.13
C SER A 10 -5.95 -37.69 -31.23
N THR A 11 -4.94 -38.10 -30.48
CA THR A 11 -4.13 -37.19 -29.66
C THR A 11 -3.30 -36.36 -30.62
N ASP A 12 -3.65 -35.09 -30.74
CA ASP A 12 -2.89 -34.12 -31.52
C ASP A 12 -1.52 -33.90 -30.86
N LEU A 13 -0.52 -34.61 -31.37
CA LEU A 13 0.85 -34.57 -30.88
C LEU A 13 1.44 -33.16 -30.97
N ARG A 14 1.02 -32.35 -31.95
CA ARG A 14 1.50 -30.97 -32.10
C ARG A 14 1.07 -30.12 -30.92
N THR A 15 -0.21 -30.16 -30.53
CA THR A 15 -0.69 -29.41 -29.36
C THR A 15 -0.11 -29.95 -28.07
N LEU A 16 0.10 -31.25 -27.95
CA LEU A 16 0.76 -31.84 -26.78
C LEU A 16 2.22 -31.37 -26.64
N VAL A 17 3.00 -31.45 -27.72
CA VAL A 17 4.41 -30.99 -27.75
C VAL A 17 4.47 -29.48 -27.48
N GLN A 18 3.62 -28.67 -28.12
CA GLN A 18 3.59 -27.22 -27.86
C GLN A 18 3.28 -26.91 -26.39
N ARG A 19 2.39 -27.68 -25.77
CA ARG A 19 2.07 -27.52 -24.35
C ARG A 19 3.25 -27.88 -23.44
N ILE A 20 3.97 -28.96 -23.75
CA ILE A 20 5.17 -29.37 -23.01
C ILE A 20 6.28 -28.33 -23.18
N LEU A 21 6.51 -27.84 -24.40
CA LEU A 21 7.51 -26.80 -24.68
C LEU A 21 7.21 -25.50 -23.93
N ASN A 22 5.95 -25.06 -23.93
CA ASN A 22 5.54 -23.85 -23.21
C ASN A 22 5.62 -24.00 -21.68
N ALA A 23 5.52 -25.24 -21.17
CA ALA A 23 5.64 -25.53 -19.73
C ALA A 23 7.08 -25.82 -19.30
N SER A 24 7.97 -26.20 -20.23
CA SER A 24 9.35 -26.54 -19.92
C SER A 24 10.18 -25.29 -19.61
N VAL A 25 10.72 -25.24 -18.39
CA VAL A 25 11.59 -24.15 -17.92
C VAL A 25 13.05 -24.62 -17.98
N VAL A 26 13.90 -23.89 -18.71
CA VAL A 26 15.33 -24.21 -18.83
C VAL A 26 16.11 -23.67 -17.63
N SER A 27 15.88 -22.39 -17.28
CA SER A 27 16.45 -21.73 -16.11
C SER A 27 15.52 -20.62 -15.67
N ALA A 28 15.29 -20.52 -14.37
CA ALA A 28 14.45 -19.48 -13.79
C ALA A 28 14.92 -19.14 -12.38
N VAL A 29 14.74 -17.88 -12.01
CA VAL A 29 14.90 -17.41 -10.65
C VAL A 29 13.52 -17.37 -9.98
N PRO A 30 13.35 -17.94 -8.78
CA PRO A 30 12.08 -17.89 -8.08
C PRO A 30 11.59 -16.45 -7.88
N GLY A 31 10.31 -16.20 -8.14
CA GLY A 31 9.69 -14.89 -7.93
C GLY A 31 10.00 -13.84 -9.01
N ILE A 32 10.75 -14.19 -10.06
CA ILE A 32 11.00 -13.33 -11.23
C ILE A 32 10.39 -13.99 -12.47
N THR A 33 9.49 -13.28 -13.16
CA THR A 33 8.85 -13.78 -14.39
C THR A 33 9.58 -13.33 -15.64
N LYS A 34 10.04 -12.07 -15.67
CA LYS A 34 10.69 -11.48 -16.84
C LYS A 34 11.68 -10.42 -16.38
N ALA A 35 12.78 -10.27 -17.11
CA ALA A 35 13.70 -9.17 -16.89
C ALA A 35 14.26 -8.66 -18.21
N PHE A 36 14.50 -7.36 -18.30
CA PHE A 36 15.07 -6.72 -19.48
C PHE A 36 15.85 -5.46 -19.11
N VAL A 37 16.79 -5.07 -19.96
CA VAL A 37 17.58 -3.84 -19.77
C VAL A 37 16.89 -2.71 -20.53
N ASP A 38 16.45 -1.70 -19.79
CA ASP A 38 15.98 -0.43 -20.33
C ASP A 38 17.18 0.49 -20.60
N LYS A 39 17.36 0.82 -21.89
CA LYS A 39 18.44 1.67 -22.40
C LYS A 39 17.95 3.07 -22.79
N SER A 40 16.81 3.51 -22.28
CA SER A 40 16.22 4.80 -22.64
C SER A 40 17.12 6.00 -22.29
N ASP A 41 17.86 5.92 -21.18
CA ASP A 41 18.90 6.91 -20.83
C ASP A 41 20.29 6.36 -21.19
N PRO A 42 21.04 7.01 -22.13
CA PRO A 42 22.38 6.59 -22.52
C PRO A 42 23.39 6.58 -21.36
N LYS A 43 23.16 7.38 -20.31
CA LYS A 43 24.07 7.49 -19.16
C LYS A 43 23.73 6.51 -18.04
N ASN A 44 22.48 6.05 -17.94
CA ASN A 44 22.02 5.17 -16.88
C ASN A 44 21.12 4.07 -17.43
N TRP A 45 21.71 2.89 -17.68
CA TRP A 45 20.92 1.71 -18.01
C TRP A 45 20.21 1.19 -16.76
N VAL A 46 18.94 0.84 -16.90
CA VAL A 46 18.11 0.34 -15.80
C VAL A 46 17.72 -1.10 -16.08
N PHE A 47 18.05 -2.01 -15.16
CA PHE A 47 17.56 -3.37 -15.22
C PHE A 47 16.15 -3.43 -14.65
N ARG A 48 15.15 -3.70 -15.51
CA ARG A 48 13.75 -3.81 -15.12
C ARG A 48 13.37 -5.27 -14.96
N VAL A 49 12.67 -5.56 -13.87
CA VAL A 49 12.27 -6.91 -13.49
C VAL A 49 10.77 -6.92 -13.24
N GLU A 50 10.07 -7.87 -13.85
CA GLU A 50 8.71 -8.25 -13.50
C GLU A 50 8.80 -9.37 -12.45
N GLY A 51 8.30 -9.10 -11.25
CA GLY A 51 8.43 -9.99 -10.11
C GLY A 51 9.19 -9.35 -8.94
N ILE A 52 9.27 -10.08 -7.83
CA ILE A 52 9.81 -9.59 -6.57
C ILE A 52 10.71 -10.67 -5.98
N ASN A 53 12.02 -10.42 -6.03
CA ASN A 53 13.01 -11.19 -5.29
C ASN A 53 14.25 -10.32 -5.00
N VAL A 54 14.10 -9.43 -4.01
CA VAL A 54 15.17 -8.50 -3.60
C VAL A 54 16.37 -9.25 -3.03
N MET A 55 16.13 -10.35 -2.32
CA MET A 55 17.19 -11.16 -1.72
C MET A 55 18.12 -11.78 -2.75
N GLU A 56 17.59 -12.27 -3.88
CA GLU A 56 18.42 -12.80 -4.95
C GLU A 56 19.26 -11.70 -5.61
N LEU A 57 18.69 -10.52 -5.84
CA LEU A 57 19.44 -9.38 -6.38
C LEU A 57 20.59 -8.95 -5.47
N MET A 58 20.38 -8.98 -4.14
CA MET A 58 21.40 -8.65 -3.14
C MET A 58 22.60 -9.61 -3.13
N ARG A 59 22.48 -10.80 -3.73
CA ARG A 59 23.61 -11.76 -3.85
C ARG A 59 24.65 -11.36 -4.90
N TYR A 60 24.33 -10.41 -5.79
CA TYR A 60 25.21 -9.99 -6.87
C TYR A 60 25.57 -8.48 -6.76
N PRO A 61 26.23 -8.05 -5.66
CA PRO A 61 26.58 -6.64 -5.44
C PRO A 61 27.59 -6.11 -6.47
N ASP A 62 28.42 -6.98 -7.04
CA ASP A 62 29.42 -6.61 -8.05
C ASP A 62 28.80 -6.31 -9.42
N VAL A 63 27.57 -6.77 -9.65
CA VAL A 63 26.84 -6.62 -10.91
C VAL A 63 25.79 -5.50 -10.80
N PHE A 64 25.08 -5.43 -9.67
CA PHE A 64 23.98 -4.49 -9.47
C PHE A 64 24.30 -3.43 -8.43
N ALA A 65 24.00 -2.17 -8.76
CA ALA A 65 24.06 -1.06 -7.82
C ALA A 65 22.92 -1.14 -6.78
N LEU A 66 23.13 -1.92 -5.71
CA LEU A 66 22.12 -2.20 -4.68
C LEU A 66 21.63 -0.93 -3.96
N ASN A 67 22.46 0.11 -3.88
CA ASN A 67 22.09 1.41 -3.31
C ASN A 67 21.02 2.18 -4.11
N LYS A 68 20.82 1.82 -5.38
CA LYS A 68 19.79 2.40 -6.26
C LYS A 68 18.63 1.44 -6.50
N LEU A 69 18.61 0.28 -5.82
CA LEU A 69 17.55 -0.69 -5.98
C LEU A 69 16.21 -0.09 -5.57
N TYR A 70 15.21 -0.29 -6.42
CA TYR A 70 13.87 0.23 -6.25
C TYR A 70 12.84 -0.83 -6.59
N THR A 71 11.76 -0.90 -5.81
CA THR A 71 10.56 -1.66 -6.16
C THR A 71 9.33 -0.81 -5.90
N ASN A 72 8.31 -0.97 -6.74
CA ASN A 72 6.99 -0.39 -6.53
C ASN A 72 6.20 -1.10 -5.40
N HIS A 73 6.74 -2.20 -4.84
CA HIS A 73 6.10 -2.92 -3.75
C HIS A 73 6.49 -2.35 -2.38
N VAL A 74 5.64 -1.47 -1.85
CA VAL A 74 5.86 -0.72 -0.59
C VAL A 74 6.22 -1.62 0.59
N THR A 75 5.52 -2.75 0.78
CA THR A 75 5.81 -3.65 1.91
C THR A 75 7.20 -4.28 1.83
N VAL A 76 7.71 -4.52 0.62
CA VAL A 76 9.05 -5.08 0.40
C VAL A 76 10.09 -4.01 0.71
N MET A 77 9.85 -2.75 0.31
CA MET A 77 10.67 -1.63 0.73
C MET A 77 10.71 -1.50 2.25
N GLN A 78 9.56 -1.63 2.94
CA GLN A 78 9.51 -1.59 4.40
C GLN A 78 10.33 -2.71 5.04
N GLN A 79 10.23 -3.94 4.52
CA GLN A 79 10.90 -5.12 5.07
C GLN A 79 12.42 -5.07 4.91
N HIS A 80 12.93 -4.55 3.79
CA HIS A 80 14.37 -4.55 3.51
C HIS A 80 15.06 -3.22 3.84
N TYR A 81 14.39 -2.09 3.67
CA TYR A 81 14.98 -0.75 3.81
C TYR A 81 14.36 0.09 4.93
N GLY A 82 13.32 -0.42 5.62
CA GLY A 82 12.68 0.25 6.75
C GLY A 82 11.53 1.19 6.36
N ILE A 83 10.89 1.76 7.38
CA ILE A 83 9.63 2.49 7.23
C ILE A 83 9.77 3.80 6.42
N GLU A 84 10.88 4.53 6.57
CA GLU A 84 11.12 5.77 5.81
C GLU A 84 11.31 5.51 4.31
N ALA A 85 11.93 4.38 3.94
CA ALA A 85 12.04 3.97 2.56
C ALA A 85 10.65 3.61 1.98
N ALA A 86 9.80 2.96 2.77
CA ALA A 86 8.42 2.69 2.39
C ALA A 86 7.58 3.98 2.24
N ARG A 87 7.76 4.96 3.13
CA ARG A 87 7.12 6.28 3.08
C ARG A 87 7.49 7.02 1.79
N ALA A 88 8.79 7.08 1.46
CA ALA A 88 9.28 7.68 0.23
C ALA A 88 8.80 6.93 -1.02
N CYS A 89 8.76 5.60 -0.97
CA CYS A 89 8.21 4.76 -2.03
C CYS A 89 6.73 5.07 -2.30
N LEU A 90 5.90 5.15 -1.24
CA LEU A 90 4.49 5.52 -1.37
C LEU A 90 4.32 6.89 -2.03
N GLN A 91 5.08 7.89 -1.57
CA GLN A 91 4.98 9.24 -2.09
C GLN A 91 5.33 9.27 -3.59
N ARG A 92 6.37 8.53 -3.99
CA ARG A 92 6.81 8.40 -5.38
C ARG A 92 5.78 7.68 -6.25
N GLU A 93 5.24 6.56 -5.79
CA GLU A 93 4.26 5.76 -6.54
C GLU A 93 2.95 6.54 -6.74
N VAL A 94 2.41 7.14 -5.68
CA VAL A 94 1.17 7.95 -5.77
C VAL A 94 1.38 9.16 -6.67
N SER A 95 2.52 9.86 -6.54
CA SER A 95 2.86 10.97 -7.43
C SER A 95 2.99 10.53 -8.89
N GLY A 96 3.53 9.33 -9.14
CA GLY A 96 3.67 8.76 -10.49
C GLY A 96 2.32 8.49 -11.15
N VAL A 97 1.34 8.01 -10.40
CA VAL A 97 -0.04 7.80 -10.89
C VAL A 97 -0.65 9.12 -11.35
N PHE A 98 -0.65 10.16 -10.51
CA PHE A 98 -1.21 11.46 -10.90
C PHE A 98 -0.43 12.13 -12.03
N GLY A 99 0.90 12.01 -12.03
CA GLY A 99 1.78 12.54 -13.06
C GLY A 99 1.50 11.95 -14.44
N HIS A 100 1.16 10.67 -14.54
CA HIS A 100 0.79 10.03 -15.80
C HIS A 100 -0.44 10.68 -16.46
N TYR A 101 -1.39 11.15 -15.65
CA TYR A 101 -2.59 11.85 -16.11
C TYR A 101 -2.43 13.38 -16.21
N GLY A 102 -1.22 13.91 -15.98
CA GLY A 102 -0.97 15.36 -15.96
C GLY A 102 -1.65 16.09 -14.80
N ILE A 103 -2.08 15.37 -13.75
CA ILE A 103 -2.74 15.96 -12.59
C ILE A 103 -1.68 16.46 -11.62
N TYR A 104 -1.65 17.77 -11.40
CA TYR A 104 -0.77 18.36 -10.40
C TYR A 104 -1.36 18.21 -9.00
N VAL A 105 -0.62 17.56 -8.11
CA VAL A 105 -0.93 17.48 -6.68
C VAL A 105 0.25 18.05 -5.91
N ASN A 106 -0.02 18.99 -5.00
CA ASN A 106 1.03 19.58 -4.17
C ASN A 106 1.69 18.48 -3.30
N PRO A 107 3.04 18.36 -3.30
CA PRO A 107 3.75 17.36 -2.52
C PRO A 107 3.43 17.36 -1.01
N ARG A 108 2.98 18.50 -0.46
CA ARG A 108 2.58 18.60 0.95
C ARG A 108 1.35 17.73 1.28
N HIS A 109 0.40 17.61 0.36
CA HIS A 109 -0.77 16.74 0.56
C HIS A 109 -0.36 15.27 0.57
N LEU A 110 0.46 14.88 -0.40
CA LEU A 110 0.97 13.52 -0.50
C LEU A 110 1.84 13.16 0.71
N GLY A 111 2.71 14.07 1.15
CA GLY A 111 3.53 13.90 2.35
C GLY A 111 2.69 13.62 3.59
N LEU A 112 1.68 14.46 3.87
CA LEU A 112 0.79 14.27 5.02
C LEU A 112 0.08 12.91 4.98
N VAL A 113 -0.39 12.50 3.80
CA VAL A 113 -1.03 11.19 3.60
C VAL A 113 -0.04 10.05 3.87
N THR A 114 1.16 10.10 3.28
CA THR A 114 2.15 9.04 3.44
C THR A 114 2.67 8.92 4.86
N ASP A 115 2.83 10.05 5.55
CA ASP A 115 3.24 10.09 6.95
C ASP A 115 2.15 9.46 7.83
N TYR A 116 0.88 9.77 7.57
CA TYR A 116 -0.23 9.13 8.29
C TYR A 116 -0.31 7.62 8.07
N LEU A 117 -0.09 7.15 6.84
CA LEU A 117 -0.08 5.73 6.48
C LEU A 117 1.08 4.96 7.14
N THR A 118 2.14 5.65 7.55
CA THR A 118 3.37 5.04 8.10
C THR A 118 3.64 5.40 9.57
N LYS A 119 2.79 6.23 10.20
CA LYS A 119 2.95 6.76 11.57
C LYS A 119 3.17 5.73 12.68
N THR A 120 2.77 4.47 12.45
CA THR A 120 2.89 3.39 13.44
C THR A 120 4.17 2.55 13.28
N GLY A 121 5.09 2.97 12.41
CA GLY A 121 6.29 2.19 12.08
C GLY A 121 6.04 1.05 11.07
N VAL A 122 4.78 0.86 10.67
CA VAL A 122 4.36 -0.09 9.64
C VAL A 122 3.35 0.56 8.70
N TYR A 123 3.35 0.13 7.44
CA TYR A 123 2.39 0.57 6.44
C TYR A 123 0.98 0.10 6.79
N ARG A 124 0.07 1.05 7.02
CA ARG A 124 -1.35 0.82 7.29
C ARG A 124 -2.21 1.62 6.32
N ALA A 125 -2.89 0.92 5.41
CA ALA A 125 -3.81 1.53 4.45
C ALA A 125 -5.06 2.13 5.12
N PHE A 126 -5.75 3.04 4.43
CA PHE A 126 -7.07 3.54 4.84
C PHE A 126 -8.16 2.49 4.60
N ASN A 127 -8.42 1.66 5.60
CA ASN A 127 -9.48 0.65 5.56
C ASN A 127 -9.98 0.34 6.98
N ARG A 128 -11.03 -0.49 7.08
CA ARG A 128 -11.61 -0.94 8.36
C ARG A 128 -10.57 -1.42 9.36
N ARG A 129 -9.68 -2.31 8.91
CA ARG A 129 -8.70 -2.97 9.78
C ARG A 129 -7.77 -1.96 10.44
N THR A 130 -7.41 -0.88 9.72
CA THR A 130 -6.62 0.21 10.30
C THR A 130 -7.46 1.09 11.22
N MET A 131 -8.72 1.38 10.84
CA MET A 131 -9.64 2.18 11.65
C MET A 131 -9.99 1.52 12.98
N ASP A 132 -10.01 0.19 13.06
CA ASP A 132 -10.21 -0.56 14.32
C ASP A 132 -9.16 -0.21 15.39
N PHE A 133 -8.01 0.34 15.02
CA PHE A 133 -6.97 0.79 15.96
C PHE A 133 -7.04 2.29 16.28
N HIS A 134 -8.01 3.03 15.75
CA HIS A 134 -8.11 4.48 15.97
C HIS A 134 -8.46 4.80 17.43
N PRO A 135 -7.82 5.75 18.14
CA PRO A 135 -8.04 5.92 19.58
C PRO A 135 -9.47 6.31 19.99
N SER A 136 -10.24 6.97 19.13
CA SER A 136 -11.63 7.37 19.43
C SER A 136 -12.64 6.27 19.07
N PRO A 137 -13.33 5.65 20.06
CA PRO A 137 -14.39 4.67 19.85
C PRO A 137 -15.51 5.16 18.92
N MET A 138 -16.00 6.39 19.12
CA MET A 138 -17.08 6.96 18.30
C MET A 138 -16.65 7.16 16.86
N GLN A 139 -15.40 7.57 16.62
CA GLN A 139 -14.90 7.67 15.26
C GLN A 139 -14.86 6.30 14.56
N ARG A 140 -14.54 5.21 15.30
CA ARG A 140 -14.63 3.85 14.75
C ARG A 140 -16.07 3.48 14.40
N VAL A 141 -17.02 3.74 15.32
CA VAL A 141 -18.46 3.45 15.14
C VAL A 141 -19.04 4.20 13.94
N THR A 142 -18.68 5.47 13.75
CA THR A 142 -19.17 6.30 12.64
C THR A 142 -18.56 5.95 11.28
N PHE A 143 -17.48 5.17 11.24
CA PHE A 143 -16.83 4.81 9.98
C PHE A 143 -17.61 3.71 9.26
N GLU A 144 -17.69 2.49 9.82
CA GLU A 144 -18.52 1.40 9.31
C GLU A 144 -18.73 0.30 10.35
N THR A 145 -19.70 -0.60 10.11
CA THR A 145 -20.03 -1.73 11.01
C THR A 145 -20.33 -1.33 12.46
N ALA A 146 -21.09 -0.23 12.63
CA ALA A 146 -21.39 0.40 13.91
C ALA A 146 -21.75 -0.58 15.05
N THR A 147 -22.68 -1.52 14.82
CA THR A 147 -23.11 -2.48 15.85
C THR A 147 -22.00 -3.46 16.26
N GLY A 148 -21.19 -3.90 15.31
CA GLY A 148 -20.05 -4.79 15.56
C GLY A 148 -18.96 -4.08 16.37
N VAL A 149 -18.60 -2.87 15.94
CA VAL A 149 -17.60 -2.03 16.62
C VAL A 149 -18.08 -1.61 18.01
N LEU A 150 -19.36 -1.26 18.16
CA LEU A 150 -19.94 -0.90 19.45
C LEU A 150 -19.91 -2.09 20.41
N LYS A 151 -20.20 -3.30 19.93
CA LYS A 151 -20.07 -4.52 20.73
C LYS A 151 -18.63 -4.69 21.24
N THR A 152 -17.61 -4.54 20.39
CA THR A 152 -16.21 -4.66 20.83
C THR A 152 -15.83 -3.57 21.82
N ILE A 153 -16.29 -2.34 21.62
CA ILE A 153 -16.07 -1.21 22.54
C ILE A 153 -16.65 -1.52 23.93
N ILE A 154 -17.88 -2.04 24.00
CA ILE A 154 -18.53 -2.41 25.26
C ILE A 154 -17.80 -3.58 25.94
N GLN A 155 -17.29 -4.54 25.16
CA GLN A 155 -16.53 -5.68 25.68
C GLN A 155 -15.17 -5.27 26.26
N ASP A 156 -14.52 -4.30 25.62
CA ASP A 156 -13.18 -3.81 25.98
C ASP A 156 -13.22 -2.64 27.00
N ASP A 157 -14.41 -2.23 27.44
CA ASP A 157 -14.66 -1.10 28.35
C ASP A 157 -13.96 0.21 27.91
N LEU A 158 -14.00 0.50 26.61
CA LEU A 158 -13.33 1.68 26.04
C LEU A 158 -14.15 2.95 26.27
N VAL A 159 -13.50 3.97 26.83
CA VAL A 159 -14.10 5.29 27.07
C VAL A 159 -13.81 6.24 25.92
N GLU A 160 -14.85 6.97 25.46
CA GLU A 160 -14.70 8.04 24.48
C GLU A 160 -14.33 9.36 25.17
N ASN A 161 -13.24 9.98 24.73
CA ASN A 161 -12.74 11.25 25.29
C ASN A 161 -13.21 12.48 24.50
N MET A 162 -14.00 12.30 23.44
CA MET A 162 -14.59 13.38 22.62
C MET A 162 -13.57 14.35 22.01
N VAL A 163 -12.34 13.88 21.80
CA VAL A 163 -11.26 14.65 21.17
C VAL A 163 -11.37 14.62 19.65
N SER A 164 -11.84 13.50 19.09
CA SER A 164 -12.01 13.40 17.64
C SER A 164 -13.21 14.22 17.17
N PRO A 165 -13.19 14.80 15.95
CA PRO A 165 -14.34 15.52 15.41
C PRO A 165 -15.63 14.67 15.43
N SER A 166 -15.55 13.41 15.00
CA SER A 166 -16.69 12.49 15.04
C SER A 166 -17.18 12.25 16.47
N GLY A 167 -16.26 12.08 17.43
CA GLY A 167 -16.60 11.85 18.83
C GLY A 167 -17.22 13.06 19.52
N SER A 168 -16.84 14.29 19.15
CA SER A 168 -17.47 15.52 19.67
C SER A 168 -18.83 15.77 19.02
N LEU A 169 -18.97 15.55 17.71
CA LEU A 169 -20.20 15.86 16.97
C LEU A 169 -21.38 14.96 17.34
N VAL A 170 -21.14 13.66 17.60
CA VAL A 170 -22.20 12.70 17.96
C VAL A 170 -23.03 13.14 19.19
N PRO A 171 -22.43 13.57 20.32
CA PRO A 171 -23.15 14.12 21.47
C PRO A 171 -23.50 15.61 21.35
N GLY A 172 -23.15 16.27 20.23
CA GLY A 172 -23.43 17.69 20.02
C GLY A 172 -22.44 18.65 20.70
N GLN A 173 -21.21 18.19 20.99
CA GLN A 173 -20.14 19.03 21.52
C GLN A 173 -19.36 19.75 20.41
N LEU A 174 -18.71 20.85 20.79
CA LEU A 174 -17.76 21.55 19.93
C LEU A 174 -16.52 20.66 19.71
N ALA A 175 -16.12 20.48 18.46
CA ALA A 175 -14.88 19.77 18.15
C ALA A 175 -13.67 20.65 18.50
N HIS A 176 -12.94 20.34 19.56
CA HIS A 176 -11.79 21.12 20.01
C HIS A 176 -10.53 20.89 19.17
N GLY A 177 -9.71 21.92 19.01
CA GLY A 177 -8.39 21.81 18.38
C GLY A 177 -8.35 21.98 16.85
N TYR A 178 -9.45 22.43 16.23
CA TYR A 178 -9.55 22.62 14.79
C TYR A 178 -9.99 24.04 14.41
N GLY A 179 -9.21 24.76 13.60
CA GLY A 179 -9.63 26.07 13.10
C GLY A 179 -9.88 27.08 14.23
N THR A 180 -11.11 27.58 14.36
CA THR A 180 -11.50 28.59 15.36
C THR A 180 -11.73 28.02 16.76
N THR A 181 -11.84 26.70 16.91
CA THR A 181 -12.07 26.03 18.20
C THR A 181 -10.76 25.55 18.84
N CYS A 182 -9.61 26.04 18.38
CA CYS A 182 -8.30 25.69 18.94
C CYS A 182 -7.92 26.54 20.16
N PHE A 183 -8.74 27.50 20.54
CA PHE A 183 -8.58 28.34 21.74
C PHE A 183 -9.94 28.70 22.32
N ASP A 184 -9.94 29.05 23.61
CA ASP A 184 -11.12 29.57 24.29
C ASP A 184 -11.04 31.11 24.40
N LEU A 185 -12.20 31.75 24.37
CA LEU A 185 -12.33 33.18 24.58
C LEU A 185 -12.82 33.45 26.00
N LEU A 186 -12.04 34.21 26.76
CA LEU A 186 -12.39 34.63 28.11
C LEU A 186 -12.60 36.15 28.10
N SER A 187 -13.74 36.60 28.63
CA SER A 187 -13.98 38.03 28.84
C SER A 187 -13.36 38.48 30.17
N ARG A 188 -12.64 39.59 30.15
CA ARG A 188 -12.08 40.18 31.37
C ARG A 188 -13.19 40.90 32.14
N LEU A 189 -13.47 40.43 33.35
CA LEU A 189 -14.36 41.12 34.28
C LEU A 189 -13.59 42.25 34.97
N THR A 190 -14.05 43.48 34.80
CA THR A 190 -13.58 44.62 35.61
C THR A 190 -14.30 44.58 36.95
N VAL A 191 -13.53 44.40 38.03
CA VAL A 191 -13.97 44.57 39.42
C VAL A 191 -13.65 46.00 39.86
#